data_AF-A0A7J7Q0H1-F1
#
_entry.id   AF-A0A7J7Q0H1-F1
#
_cell.length_a   1.000
_cell.length_b   1.000
_cell.length_c   1.000
_cell.angle_alpha   90.00
_cell.angle_beta   90.00
_cell.angle_gamma   90.00
#
_symmetry.space_group_name_H-M   'P 1'
#
loop_
_entity.id
_entity.type
_entity.pdbx_description
1 polymer ?
#
loop_
_entity_poly.entity_id
_entity_poly.type
_entity_poly.pdbx_seq_one_letter_code
_entity_poly.pdbx_strand_id
1 'polypeptide(L)'
;MCRTHGMVMVGTFTTPLKDGWGLTTDGSLLVASDGSEQLYWLDPSNNFKVVKQMRVLDGTKPVHALNELEFIGGEVWANVWQTECIARICPQSGKVKGWLLMHGLGQSLANRQLSNRGMDVLNGE
;
A
#
# COMPACT_ATOMS: atom_id res chain seq x y z
N MET A 1 -0.62 37.50 5.93
CA MET A 1 0.65 36.78 5.69
C MET A 1 0.36 35.29 5.72
N CYS A 2 0.32 34.63 4.58
CA CYS A 2 0.14 33.18 4.50
C CYS A 2 1.50 32.54 4.81
N ARG A 3 1.65 31.88 5.96
CA ARG A 3 2.86 31.09 6.26
C ARG A 3 2.79 29.81 5.42
N THR A 4 3.55 29.75 4.35
CA THR A 4 3.86 28.51 3.65
C THR A 4 4.69 27.64 4.61
N HIS A 5 4.04 26.70 5.28
CA HIS A 5 4.74 25.63 5.99
C HIS A 5 5.26 24.67 4.92
N GLY A 6 6.44 24.98 4.37
CA GLY A 6 7.08 24.12 3.39
C GLY A 6 7.48 22.80 4.04
N MET A 7 7.30 21.70 3.32
CA MET A 7 7.96 20.45 3.69
C MET A 7 9.47 20.63 3.52
N VAL A 8 10.23 20.26 4.55
CA VAL A 8 11.69 20.27 4.53
C VAL A 8 12.17 18.83 4.68
N MET A 9 13.07 18.41 3.80
CA MET A 9 13.72 17.09 3.92
C MET A 9 14.56 17.07 5.20
N VAL A 10 14.21 16.18 6.13
CA VAL A 10 14.90 16.05 7.43
C VAL A 10 15.99 14.98 7.44
N GLY A 11 16.05 14.14 6.41
CA GLY A 11 17.04 13.09 6.29
C GLY A 11 16.75 12.15 5.13
N THR A 12 17.66 11.20 4.92
CA THR A 12 17.54 10.11 3.94
C THR A 12 17.97 8.80 4.57
N PHE A 13 17.44 7.71 4.05
CA PHE A 13 17.80 6.35 4.44
C PHE A 13 17.77 5.46 3.20
N THR A 14 18.43 4.30 3.30
CA THR A 14 18.44 3.29 2.23
C THR A 14 17.65 2.08 2.70
N THR A 15 16.85 1.52 1.82
CA THR A 15 16.08 0.31 2.08
C THR A 15 16.51 -0.81 1.13
N PRO A 16 16.28 -2.08 1.49
CA PRO A 16 16.49 -3.21 0.59
C PRO A 16 15.29 -3.46 -0.35
N LEU A 17 14.28 -2.58 -0.35
CA LEU A 17 13.13 -2.71 -1.24
C LEU A 17 13.58 -2.58 -2.68
N LYS A 18 12.90 -3.28 -3.59
CA LYS A 18 13.20 -3.16 -5.02
C LYS A 18 12.74 -1.82 -5.60
N ASP A 19 11.66 -1.27 -5.05
CA ASP A 19 11.04 0.00 -5.41
C ASP A 19 10.20 0.52 -4.21
N GLY A 20 9.66 1.73 -4.28
CA GLY A 20 8.79 2.30 -3.23
C GLY A 20 7.38 2.57 -3.75
N TRP A 21 6.42 1.70 -3.39
CA TRP A 21 5.05 1.77 -3.91
C TRP A 21 4.09 2.33 -2.86
N GLY A 22 3.65 1.51 -1.90
CA GLY A 22 2.76 1.92 -0.81
C GLY A 22 3.47 2.00 0.54
N LEU A 23 2.97 2.89 1.41
CA LEU A 23 3.46 3.06 2.77
C LEU A 23 2.31 3.32 3.74
N THR A 24 2.25 2.56 4.84
CA THR A 24 1.32 2.80 5.96
C THR A 24 2.03 2.57 7.30
N THR A 25 1.31 2.61 8.41
CA THR A 25 1.87 2.41 9.76
C THR A 25 0.93 1.58 10.62
N ASP A 26 1.48 0.65 11.40
CA ASP A 26 0.72 -0.04 12.46
C ASP A 26 0.69 0.76 13.78
N GLY A 27 1.19 2.00 13.75
CA GLY A 27 1.34 2.89 14.89
C GLY A 27 2.73 2.82 15.54
N SER A 28 3.52 1.78 15.26
CA SER A 28 4.89 1.61 15.78
C SER A 28 5.92 1.51 14.67
N LEU A 29 5.65 0.67 13.67
CA LEU A 29 6.51 0.42 12.52
C LEU A 29 5.83 0.93 11.25
N LEU A 30 6.64 1.36 10.29
CA LEU A 30 6.14 1.60 8.94
C LEU A 30 6.01 0.27 8.20
N VAL A 31 4.96 0.12 7.40
CA VAL A 31 4.74 -1.02 6.53
C VAL A 31 4.80 -0.55 5.10
N ALA A 32 5.65 -1.17 4.28
CA ALA A 32 5.87 -0.78 2.89
C ALA A 32 5.67 -1.94 1.92
N SER A 33 5.27 -1.60 0.70
CA SER A 33 5.23 -2.47 -0.48
C SER A 33 6.19 -1.96 -1.55
N ASP A 34 6.64 -2.88 -2.42
CA ASP A 34 7.55 -2.59 -3.54
C ASP A 34 7.04 -3.16 -4.87
N GLY A 35 5.73 -3.43 -4.98
CA GLY A 35 5.12 -4.09 -6.14
C GLY A 35 5.36 -5.61 -6.23
N SER A 36 6.21 -6.19 -5.38
CA SER A 36 6.32 -7.65 -5.26
C SER A 36 5.20 -8.24 -4.38
N GLU A 37 5.30 -9.53 -4.05
CA GLU A 37 4.43 -10.16 -3.05
C GLU A 37 4.87 -9.94 -1.60
N GLN A 38 5.87 -9.09 -1.36
CA GLN A 38 6.45 -8.87 -0.05
C GLN A 38 5.92 -7.58 0.59
N LEU A 39 5.64 -7.65 1.89
CA LEU A 39 5.49 -6.49 2.76
C LEU A 39 6.69 -6.38 3.68
N TYR A 40 7.14 -5.15 3.94
CA TYR A 40 8.33 -4.85 4.72
C TYR A 40 7.94 -3.98 5.92
N TRP A 41 8.42 -4.31 7.11
CA TRP A 41 8.27 -3.47 8.30
C TRP A 41 9.59 -2.75 8.56
N LEU A 42 9.55 -1.42 8.55
CA LEU A 42 10.69 -0.55 8.79
C LEU A 42 10.59 0.08 10.17
N ASP A 43 11.70 0.07 10.91
CA ASP A 43 11.78 0.67 12.24
C ASP A 43 12.25 2.13 12.16
N PRO A 44 11.35 3.12 12.37
CA PRO A 44 11.71 4.53 12.30
C PRO A 44 12.70 4.95 13.41
N SER A 45 12.79 4.20 14.51
CA SER A 45 13.74 4.49 15.60
C SER A 45 15.17 4.02 15.28
N ASN A 46 15.32 3.16 14.27
CA ASN A 46 16.60 2.55 13.87
C ASN A 46 16.89 2.79 12.38
N ASN A 47 16.88 4.06 11.98
CA ASN A 47 17.20 4.51 10.61
C ASN A 47 16.44 3.75 9.53
N PHE A 48 15.16 3.45 9.78
CA PHE A 48 14.24 2.76 8.87
C PHE A 48 14.76 1.41 8.36
N LYS A 49 15.54 0.70 9.19
CA LYS A 49 15.96 -0.67 8.84
C LYS A 49 14.75 -1.59 8.77
N VAL A 50 14.77 -2.50 7.80
CA VAL A 50 13.77 -3.56 7.70
C VAL A 50 13.98 -4.54 8.85
N VAL A 51 13.00 -4.64 9.74
CA VAL A 51 13.01 -5.55 10.90
C VAL A 51 12.18 -6.80 10.67
N LYS A 52 11.29 -6.79 9.67
CA LYS A 52 10.47 -7.93 9.29
C LYS A 52 10.10 -7.85 7.80
N GLN A 53 10.05 -9.01 7.16
CA GLN A 53 9.54 -9.21 5.81
C GLN A 53 8.46 -10.29 5.85
N MET A 54 7.37 -10.08 5.12
CA MET A 54 6.25 -11.02 5.07
C MET A 54 5.81 -11.24 3.63
N ARG A 55 5.74 -12.51 3.22
CA ARG A 55 5.18 -12.89 1.93
C ARG A 55 3.67 -12.94 1.99
N VAL A 56 3.00 -12.28 1.06
CA VAL A 56 1.54 -12.24 0.97
C VAL A 56 1.03 -13.39 0.12
N LEU A 57 0.13 -14.19 0.69
CA LEU A 57 -0.42 -15.39 0.07
C LEU A 57 -1.94 -15.42 0.14
N ASP A 58 -2.59 -15.71 -0.98
CA ASP A 58 -3.98 -16.17 -1.03
C ASP A 58 -3.99 -17.71 -1.12
N GLY A 59 -4.22 -18.37 0.02
CA GLY A 59 -3.99 -19.80 0.17
C GLY A 59 -2.50 -20.14 -0.03
N THR A 60 -2.19 -20.77 -1.16
CA THR A 60 -0.81 -21.12 -1.55
C THR A 60 -0.25 -20.22 -2.65
N LYS A 61 -1.05 -19.30 -3.20
CA LYS A 61 -0.67 -18.45 -4.33
C LYS A 61 -0.13 -17.11 -3.83
N PRO A 62 1.04 -16.65 -4.31
CA PRO A 62 1.52 -15.31 -4.00
C PRO A 62 0.61 -14.25 -4.64
N VAL A 63 0.42 -13.15 -3.91
CA VAL A 63 -0.27 -11.96 -4.42
C VAL A 63 0.79 -10.93 -4.76
N HIS A 64 1.04 -10.72 -6.06
CA HIS A 64 1.98 -9.73 -6.55
C HIS A 64 1.31 -8.36 -6.77
N ALA A 65 2.10 -7.36 -7.16
CA ALA A 65 1.64 -6.02 -7.51
C ALA A 65 0.91 -5.32 -6.35
N LEU A 66 1.36 -5.59 -5.12
CA LEU A 66 0.90 -4.87 -3.93
C LEU A 66 1.35 -3.42 -4.04
N ASN A 67 0.38 -2.50 -4.06
CA ASN A 67 0.61 -1.09 -4.27
C ASN A 67 0.28 -0.31 -2.99
N GLU A 68 -0.59 0.70 -3.05
CA GLU A 68 -1.01 1.49 -1.90
C GLU A 68 -1.52 0.65 -0.72
N LEU A 69 -1.16 1.09 0.49
CA LEU A 69 -1.40 0.37 1.73
C LEU A 69 -2.17 1.22 2.74
N GLU A 70 -3.02 0.58 3.55
CA GLU A 70 -3.59 1.20 4.75
C GLU A 70 -3.72 0.18 5.90
N PHE A 71 -3.36 0.56 7.12
CA PHE A 71 -3.49 -0.31 8.29
C PHE A 71 -4.81 -0.05 9.02
N ILE A 72 -5.80 -0.94 8.85
CA ILE A 72 -7.16 -0.76 9.38
C ILE A 72 -7.56 -1.97 10.21
N GLY A 73 -7.98 -1.73 11.45
CA GLY A 73 -8.57 -2.78 12.29
C GLY A 73 -7.66 -3.99 12.54
N GLY A 74 -6.33 -3.78 12.58
CA GLY A 74 -5.35 -4.85 12.77
C GLY A 74 -4.96 -5.61 11.49
N GLU A 75 -5.38 -5.14 10.32
CA GLU A 75 -5.07 -5.73 9.01
C GLU A 75 -4.35 -4.71 8.12
N VAL A 76 -3.49 -5.20 7.24
CA VAL A 76 -2.95 -4.39 6.14
C VAL A 76 -3.89 -4.55 4.95
N TRP A 77 -4.45 -3.45 4.49
CA TRP A 77 -5.24 -3.40 3.27
C TRP A 77 -4.32 -2.96 2.15
N ALA A 78 -4.30 -3.70 1.05
CA ALA A 78 -3.42 -3.42 -0.07
C ALA A 78 -4.19 -3.39 -1.38
N ASN A 79 -4.05 -2.31 -2.13
CA ASN A 79 -4.51 -2.26 -3.50
C ASN A 79 -3.62 -3.16 -4.36
N VAL A 80 -4.21 -3.90 -5.29
CA VAL A 80 -3.48 -4.74 -6.24
C VAL A 80 -3.50 -4.05 -7.60
N TRP A 81 -2.33 -3.58 -8.05
CA TRP A 81 -2.22 -2.78 -9.27
C TRP A 81 -2.78 -3.52 -10.50
N GLN A 82 -3.40 -2.75 -11.41
CA GLN A 82 -4.15 -3.22 -12.57
C GLN A 82 -5.37 -4.10 -12.26
N THR A 83 -5.88 -4.02 -11.03
CA THR A 83 -7.14 -4.66 -10.64
C THR A 83 -8.06 -3.68 -9.91
N GLU A 84 -9.35 -4.04 -9.79
CA GLU A 84 -10.32 -3.35 -8.93
C GLU A 84 -10.43 -4.03 -7.55
N CYS A 85 -9.35 -4.67 -7.09
CA CYS A 85 -9.33 -5.49 -5.89
C CYS A 85 -8.46 -4.88 -4.79
N ILE A 86 -8.95 -4.94 -3.55
CA ILE A 86 -8.16 -4.67 -2.34
C ILE A 86 -8.05 -5.95 -1.52
N ALA A 87 -6.82 -6.35 -1.22
CA ALA A 87 -6.51 -7.48 -0.36
C ALA A 87 -6.55 -7.06 1.12
N ARG A 88 -7.23 -7.84 1.97
CA ARG A 88 -7.14 -7.72 3.43
C ARG A 88 -6.15 -8.73 3.96
N ILE A 89 -5.00 -8.28 4.45
CA ILE A 89 -3.84 -9.11 4.76
C ILE A 89 -3.65 -9.19 6.27
N CYS A 90 -3.50 -10.41 6.79
CA CYS A 90 -3.11 -10.64 8.18
C CYS A 90 -1.62 -10.30 8.37
N PRO A 91 -1.25 -9.24 9.10
CA PRO A 91 0.15 -8.80 9.20
C PRO A 91 1.03 -9.81 9.92
N GLN A 92 0.46 -10.70 10.76
CA GLN A 92 1.21 -11.72 11.48
C GLN A 92 1.59 -12.93 10.60
N SER A 93 0.83 -13.21 9.54
CA SER A 93 0.99 -14.44 8.75
C SER A 93 1.16 -14.23 7.24
N GLY A 94 0.89 -13.04 6.73
CA GLY A 94 0.87 -12.74 5.30
C GLY A 94 -0.34 -13.33 4.56
N LYS A 95 -1.23 -14.04 5.24
CA LYS A 95 -2.41 -14.64 4.59
C LYS A 95 -3.45 -13.57 4.26
N VAL A 96 -3.97 -13.61 3.04
CA VAL A 96 -5.17 -12.87 2.67
C VAL A 96 -6.37 -13.45 3.42
N LYS A 97 -7.05 -12.59 4.18
CA LYS A 97 -8.27 -12.91 4.94
C LYS A 97 -9.54 -12.68 4.13
N GLY A 98 -9.45 -11.88 3.07
CA GLY A 98 -10.55 -11.59 2.18
C GLY A 98 -10.21 -10.51 1.17
N TRP A 99 -11.13 -10.31 0.23
CA TRP A 99 -11.00 -9.37 -0.86
C TRP A 99 -12.16 -8.39 -0.85
N LEU A 100 -11.88 -7.11 -1.09
CA LEU A 100 -12.90 -6.15 -1.49
C LEU A 100 -12.84 -6.02 -3.01
N LEU A 101 -13.98 -6.25 -3.66
CA LEU A 101 -14.14 -6.09 -5.09
C LEU A 101 -14.86 -4.77 -5.35
N MET A 102 -14.20 -3.85 -6.03
CA MET A 102 -14.75 -2.52 -6.37
C MET A 102 -15.32 -2.47 -7.79
N HIS A 103 -15.81 -3.61 -8.28
CA HIS A 103 -16.23 -3.76 -9.66
C HIS A 103 -17.25 -2.71 -10.11
N GLY A 104 -16.96 -2.09 -11.26
CA GLY A 104 -17.86 -1.13 -11.88
C GLY A 104 -17.83 0.26 -11.23
N LEU A 105 -16.97 0.50 -10.23
CA LEU A 105 -16.76 1.84 -9.69
C LEU A 105 -16.11 2.74 -10.74
N GLY A 106 -15.06 2.27 -11.44
CA GLY A 106 -14.43 3.04 -12.52
C GLY A 106 -15.43 3.39 -13.64
N GLN A 107 -16.22 2.41 -14.07
CA GLN A 107 -17.26 2.63 -15.08
C GLN A 107 -18.39 3.55 -14.58
N SER A 108 -18.78 3.45 -13.31
CA SER A 108 -19.78 4.34 -12.71
C SER A 108 -19.29 5.77 -12.59
N LEU A 109 -18.01 5.98 -12.28
CA LEU A 109 -17.38 7.31 -12.24
C LEU A 109 -17.24 7.90 -13.65
N ALA A 110 -16.88 7.08 -14.64
CA ALA A 110 -16.82 7.48 -16.04
C ALA A 110 -18.20 7.86 -16.59
N ASN A 111 -19.22 7.05 -16.31
CA ASN A 111 -20.59 7.30 -16.73
C ASN A 111 -21.18 8.56 -16.08
N ARG A 112 -20.75 8.92 -14.87
CA ARG A 112 -21.15 10.17 -14.19
C ARG A 112 -20.37 11.40 -14.69
N GLN A 113 -19.48 11.25 -15.68
CA GLN A 113 -18.53 12.27 -16.12
C GLN A 113 -17.69 12.86 -14.97
N LEU A 114 -17.61 12.12 -13.87
CA LEU A 114 -16.77 12.50 -12.74
C LEU A 114 -15.34 12.04 -12.99
N SER A 115 -15.10 11.03 -13.85
CA SER A 115 -13.75 10.72 -14.32
C SER A 115 -13.24 11.83 -15.26
N ASN A 116 -12.32 12.66 -14.77
CA ASN A 116 -11.41 13.33 -15.68
C ASN A 116 -10.59 12.26 -16.42
N ARG A 117 -10.15 12.54 -17.66
CA ARG A 117 -9.33 11.64 -18.52
C ARG A 117 -7.95 11.23 -17.94
N GLY A 118 -7.76 11.37 -16.62
CA GLY A 118 -6.59 10.96 -15.86
C GLY A 118 -6.97 10.56 -14.42
N MET A 119 -8.18 10.05 -14.19
CA MET A 119 -8.51 9.36 -12.93
C MET A 119 -8.52 7.86 -13.18
N ASP A 120 -7.35 7.24 -13.06
CA ASP A 120 -7.16 5.79 -12.94
C ASP A 120 -7.04 5.38 -11.45
N VAL A 121 -7.66 6.18 -10.58
CA VAL A 121 -7.37 6.15 -9.14
C VAL A 121 -8.33 5.24 -8.39
N LEU A 122 -8.10 3.94 -8.58
CA LEU A 122 -7.99 3.01 -7.45
C LEU A 122 -6.52 2.74 -7.07
N ASN A 123 -5.54 3.17 -7.87
CA ASN A 123 -4.14 2.75 -7.70
C ASN A 123 -3.13 3.91 -7.61
N GLY A 124 -3.56 5.14 -7.32
CA GLY A 124 -2.65 6.25 -7.01
C GLY A 124 -1.88 6.87 -8.18
N GLU A 125 -2.20 6.53 -9.44
CA GLU A 125 -1.62 7.11 -10.66
C GLU A 125 -2.69 7.83 -11.51
#